data_AF-V9KVB4-F1
#
_entry.id   AF-V9KVB4-F1
#
_cell.length_a   1.000
_cell.length_b   1.000
_cell.length_c   1.000
_cell.angle_alpha   90.00
_cell.angle_beta   90.00
_cell.angle_gamma   90.00
#
_symmetry.space_group_name_H-M   'P 1'
#
loop_
_entity.id
_entity.type
_entity.pdbx_description
1 polymer ?
#
loop_
_entity_poly.entity_id
_entity_poly.type
_entity_poly.pdbx_seq_one_letter_code
_entity_poly.pdbx_strand_id
1 'polypeptide(L)'
;KKASPRYGAGQQCCYNAEGRQILTGDSLGGSTPDRGHDWGSPPYLRPPRVPGNSHWLYDVISFYYCCLWSDNCHYYFLHRPSSDCRTYRPPKAGATFGDPHLYTFDGKSFTFNGKGEYTLLNAAVNVTDQWLRVQGRTELVQDSNGEDVNATRFTAVAMQEGDSDVIEVRVSNDSQSDSLEVLLNQGVLSFAEQKWMDLSGVFVYKGSPLDVTVMFSSGAGVEVKGRGAILGIVVLLPEEFTNQTEGLFGVMNGDPDDDLGIRNGSLLPGDASPEQLYEMGGSWAIENETSLFTYDSEFLLDNYYHAPKHDPDFSPVFTPGRASENDSLHSKTVELCQGDAFCEFDTLVTGNFQVGNATKFFHENYNKLVGSLEQVIACGFVEEPKNGKKEGIFYLAGATVNFTCKANYILAGSAHRTCQADGQWSGKQTFCVADNIVGIIVGTVVSLFCLALIGILLWLNEKKVKRKNAKKAQNKTGSSFSRLDKIDKL
;
A
#
# COMPACT_ATOMS: atom_id res chain seq x y z
N LYS A 1 6.42 -8.79 -6.39
CA LYS A 1 6.17 -8.04 -7.63
C LYS A 1 4.67 -7.77 -7.68
N LYS A 2 4.20 -6.52 -7.64
CA LYS A 2 2.78 -6.25 -7.89
C LYS A 2 2.63 -5.95 -9.37
N ALA A 3 1.96 -6.83 -10.10
CA ALA A 3 1.37 -6.50 -11.37
C ALA A 3 0.13 -5.65 -11.09
N SER A 4 -0.11 -4.59 -11.85
CA SER A 4 -1.47 -4.10 -11.98
C SER A 4 -2.13 -4.91 -13.10
N PRO A 5 -3.09 -5.81 -12.82
CA PRO A 5 -3.79 -6.55 -13.87
C PRO A 5 -4.49 -5.60 -14.85
N ARG A 6 -4.94 -4.45 -14.34
CA ARG A 6 -5.67 -3.42 -15.09
C ARG A 6 -4.79 -2.62 -16.06
N TYR A 7 -3.54 -2.33 -15.70
CA TYR A 7 -2.65 -1.49 -16.52
C TYR A 7 -1.53 -2.26 -17.23
N GLY A 8 -1.37 -3.55 -16.94
CA GLY A 8 -0.35 -4.38 -17.59
C GLY A 8 1.08 -3.92 -17.33
N ALA A 9 1.28 -3.25 -16.20
CA ALA A 9 2.55 -2.70 -15.76
C ALA A 9 2.98 -3.37 -14.44
N GLY A 10 4.25 -3.74 -14.34
CA GLY A 10 4.85 -4.29 -13.14
C GLY A 10 5.59 -3.20 -12.37
N GLN A 11 5.37 -3.08 -11.07
CA GLN A 11 6.20 -2.25 -10.22
C GLN A 11 6.97 -3.14 -9.24
N GLN A 12 8.28 -2.88 -9.13
CA GLN A 12 9.12 -3.45 -8.09
C GLN A 12 9.60 -2.26 -7.22
N CYS A 13 9.52 -2.36 -5.89
CA CYS A 13 10.28 -1.45 -5.01
C CYS A 13 11.55 -2.25 -4.67
N CYS A 14 12.73 -1.78 -5.08
CA CYS A 14 14.02 -2.41 -4.72
C CYS A 14 14.50 -1.85 -3.39
N TYR A 15 14.98 -2.73 -2.51
CA TYR A 15 15.54 -2.34 -1.22
C TYR A 15 16.96 -2.87 -1.09
N ASN A 16 17.81 -2.13 -0.40
CA ASN A 16 19.15 -2.59 -0.06
C ASN A 16 19.14 -3.43 1.24
N ALA A 17 20.33 -3.89 1.67
CA ALA A 17 20.47 -4.76 2.83
C ALA A 17 20.00 -4.12 4.17
N GLU A 18 19.94 -2.79 4.23
CA GLU A 18 19.43 -2.06 5.40
C GLU A 18 17.94 -1.70 5.26
N GLY A 19 17.22 -2.33 4.30
CA GLY A 19 15.80 -2.09 4.08
C GLY A 19 15.49 -0.75 3.40
N ARG A 20 16.48 -0.10 2.78
CA ARG A 20 16.35 1.24 2.20
C ARG A 20 15.96 1.15 0.74
N GLN A 21 14.93 1.92 0.36
CA GLN A 21 14.49 1.95 -1.02
C GLN A 21 15.57 2.52 -1.94
N ILE A 22 15.89 1.81 -3.01
CA ILE A 22 16.84 2.23 -4.04
C ILE A 22 16.06 2.87 -5.19
N LEU A 23 16.26 4.17 -5.40
CA LEU A 23 15.63 4.93 -6.47
C LEU A 23 16.61 5.15 -7.63
N THR A 24 16.11 5.09 -8.86
CA THR A 24 16.90 5.33 -10.08
C THR A 24 17.50 6.74 -10.16
N GLY A 25 16.97 7.68 -9.37
CA GLY A 25 17.55 9.02 -9.23
C GLY A 25 18.83 9.09 -8.39
N ASP A 26 19.12 8.07 -7.57
CA ASP A 26 20.34 8.00 -6.73
C ASP A 26 21.32 6.92 -7.19
N SER A 27 20.82 5.85 -7.81
CA SER A 27 21.62 4.69 -8.20
C SER A 27 21.05 4.02 -9.44
N LEU A 28 21.94 3.56 -10.33
CA LEU A 28 21.56 2.76 -11.50
C LEU A 28 20.95 1.39 -11.10
N GLY A 29 21.04 1.00 -9.82
CA GLY A 29 20.46 -0.24 -9.29
C GLY A 29 19.01 -0.12 -8.79
N GLY A 30 18.36 1.04 -8.94
CA GLY A 30 16.94 1.20 -8.60
C GLY A 30 16.04 0.43 -9.57
N SER A 31 14.85 0.02 -9.11
CA SER A 31 13.86 -0.61 -10.00
C SER A 31 13.27 0.43 -10.96
N THR A 32 12.92 -0.02 -12.16
CA THR A 32 12.03 0.72 -13.06
C THR A 32 10.63 0.10 -13.11
N PRO A 33 9.57 0.91 -13.31
CA PRO A 33 8.25 0.40 -13.66
C PRO A 33 8.32 -0.26 -15.04
N ASP A 34 7.83 -1.50 -15.14
CA ASP A 34 7.65 -2.19 -16.41
C ASP A 34 6.38 -1.68 -17.08
N ARG A 35 6.44 -1.33 -18.37
CA ARG A 35 5.30 -0.92 -19.19
C ARG A 35 4.52 -2.12 -19.71
N GLY A 36 5.19 -3.24 -19.90
CA GLY A 36 4.60 -4.52 -20.28
C GLY A 36 4.83 -5.54 -19.17
N HIS A 37 3.75 -6.17 -18.74
CA HIS A 37 3.83 -7.32 -17.86
C HIS A 37 4.37 -8.53 -18.62
N ASP A 38 5.24 -9.32 -17.98
CA ASP A 38 5.79 -10.57 -18.53
C ASP A 38 4.69 -11.51 -19.06
N TRP A 39 3.52 -11.47 -18.43
CA TRP A 39 2.37 -12.31 -18.78
C TRP A 39 1.27 -11.58 -19.58
N GLY A 40 1.51 -10.34 -20.01
CA GLY A 40 0.53 -9.52 -20.74
C GLY A 40 -0.56 -8.91 -19.84
N SER A 41 -1.49 -8.17 -20.44
CA SER A 41 -2.69 -7.66 -19.75
C SER A 41 -3.95 -8.02 -20.54
N PRO A 42 -5.07 -8.34 -19.86
CA PRO A 42 -6.34 -8.50 -20.52
C PRO A 42 -6.73 -7.26 -21.36
N PRO A 43 -7.38 -7.44 -22.52
CA PRO A 43 -7.61 -8.71 -23.21
C PRO A 43 -6.30 -9.28 -23.80
N TYR A 44 -6.04 -10.56 -23.52
CA TYR A 44 -4.85 -11.26 -23.98
C TYR A 44 -4.76 -11.24 -25.53
N LEU A 45 -3.52 -11.34 -26.04
CA LEU A 45 -3.23 -11.58 -27.47
C LEU A 45 -3.64 -10.47 -28.45
N ARG A 46 -3.88 -9.23 -28.01
CA ARG A 46 -4.05 -8.08 -28.91
C ARG A 46 -2.73 -7.32 -29.07
N PRO A 47 -2.12 -7.24 -30.27
CA PRO A 47 -0.96 -6.38 -30.48
C PRO A 47 -1.23 -4.93 -30.02
N PRO A 48 -0.32 -4.28 -29.27
CA PRO A 48 1.02 -4.75 -28.88
C PRO A 48 1.11 -5.46 -27.51
N ARG A 49 -0.02 -5.84 -26.88
CA ARG A 49 -0.15 -6.46 -25.54
C ARG A 49 -0.03 -8.00 -25.57
N VAL A 50 0.96 -8.52 -26.29
CA VAL A 50 1.25 -9.96 -26.36
C VAL A 50 2.19 -10.35 -25.20
N PRO A 51 1.83 -11.33 -24.34
CA PRO A 51 2.68 -11.78 -23.22
C PRO A 51 4.13 -12.06 -23.64
N GLY A 52 5.09 -11.73 -22.77
CA GLY A 52 6.53 -11.83 -23.01
C GLY A 52 7.06 -10.82 -24.05
N ASN A 53 6.42 -10.72 -25.20
CA ASN A 53 6.82 -9.83 -26.30
C ASN A 53 6.64 -8.34 -25.95
N SER A 54 5.55 -7.97 -25.26
CA SER A 54 5.35 -6.60 -24.80
C SER A 54 6.44 -6.17 -23.83
N HIS A 55 6.72 -7.00 -22.82
CA HIS A 55 7.77 -6.74 -21.85
C HIS A 55 9.14 -6.67 -22.53
N TRP A 56 9.45 -7.65 -23.38
CA TRP A 56 10.69 -7.69 -24.13
C TRP A 56 10.89 -6.42 -24.99
N LEU A 57 9.86 -5.98 -25.72
CA LEU A 57 9.94 -4.82 -26.59
C LEU A 57 10.02 -3.50 -25.81
N TYR A 58 9.13 -3.30 -24.84
CA TYR A 58 8.96 -1.99 -24.18
C TYR A 58 9.88 -1.75 -23.00
N ASP A 59 10.33 -2.82 -22.35
CA ASP A 59 11.10 -2.74 -21.11
C ASP A 59 12.53 -3.25 -21.34
N VAL A 60 12.69 -4.49 -21.79
CA VAL A 60 14.03 -5.10 -21.96
C VAL A 60 14.82 -4.44 -23.08
N ILE A 61 14.33 -4.43 -24.32
CA ILE A 61 15.05 -3.83 -25.46
C ILE A 61 15.34 -2.36 -25.20
N SER A 62 14.35 -1.63 -24.66
CA SER A 62 14.50 -0.20 -24.37
C SER A 62 15.61 0.06 -23.35
N PHE A 63 15.71 -0.77 -22.30
CA PHE A 63 16.81 -0.71 -21.33
C PHE A 63 18.17 -1.01 -21.99
N TYR A 64 18.26 -2.04 -22.83
CA TYR A 64 19.52 -2.38 -23.52
C TYR A 64 20.04 -1.21 -24.37
N TYR A 65 19.18 -0.64 -25.23
CA TYR A 65 19.58 0.48 -26.09
C TYR A 65 19.98 1.72 -25.29
N CYS A 66 19.26 2.05 -24.22
CA CYS A 66 19.53 3.27 -23.46
C CYS A 66 20.66 3.12 -22.45
N CYS A 67 20.81 1.96 -21.81
CA CYS A 67 21.68 1.77 -20.65
C CYS A 67 22.88 0.86 -20.88
N LEU A 68 22.76 -0.17 -21.72
CA LEU A 68 23.86 -1.14 -21.93
C LEU A 68 24.65 -0.86 -23.21
N TRP A 69 24.01 -0.29 -24.22
CA TRP A 69 24.61 -0.03 -25.54
C TRP A 69 24.86 1.46 -25.81
N SER A 70 24.57 2.35 -24.85
CA SER A 70 24.90 3.77 -24.93
C SER A 70 25.03 4.42 -23.55
N ASP A 71 25.59 5.64 -23.51
CA ASP A 71 25.73 6.44 -22.28
C ASP A 71 24.44 7.22 -21.92
N ASN A 72 23.31 6.85 -22.51
CA ASN A 72 22.04 7.57 -22.41
C ASN A 72 21.13 7.05 -21.28
N CYS A 73 21.67 6.27 -20.34
CA CYS A 73 20.85 5.59 -19.32
C CYS A 73 20.04 6.55 -18.45
N HIS A 74 20.57 7.76 -18.23
CA HIS A 74 19.86 8.84 -17.52
C HIS A 74 18.54 9.23 -18.20
N TYR A 75 18.44 9.19 -19.53
CA TYR A 75 17.17 9.44 -20.24
C TYR A 75 16.15 8.33 -19.98
N TYR A 76 16.60 7.07 -19.92
CA TYR A 76 15.72 5.95 -19.59
C TYR A 76 15.09 6.16 -18.21
N PHE A 77 15.90 6.46 -17.20
CA PHE A 77 15.42 6.69 -15.84
C PHE A 77 14.58 7.96 -15.66
N LEU A 78 14.81 8.99 -16.47
CA LEU A 78 13.94 10.17 -16.51
C LEU A 78 12.51 9.81 -16.96
N HIS A 79 12.38 8.88 -17.91
CA HIS A 79 11.09 8.42 -18.43
C HIS A 79 10.51 7.20 -17.70
N ARG A 80 11.33 6.52 -16.90
CA ARG A 80 11.00 5.33 -16.11
C ARG A 80 11.53 5.47 -14.67
N PRO A 81 11.14 6.53 -13.93
CA PRO A 81 11.62 6.69 -12.56
C PRO A 81 11.08 5.58 -11.66
N SER A 82 11.87 5.13 -10.68
CA SER A 82 11.37 4.25 -9.63
C SER A 82 10.14 4.87 -8.96
N SER A 83 9.14 4.06 -8.62
CA SER A 83 8.10 4.50 -7.70
C SER A 83 8.75 4.79 -6.35
N ASP A 84 8.45 5.93 -5.74
CA ASP A 84 8.90 6.27 -4.38
C ASP A 84 7.94 5.75 -3.30
N CYS A 85 7.01 4.87 -3.71
CA CYS A 85 6.07 4.11 -2.89
C CYS A 85 5.24 5.01 -1.90
N ARG A 86 5.20 6.35 -2.11
CA ARG A 86 4.43 7.34 -1.32
C ARG A 86 2.92 7.17 -1.40
N THR A 87 2.45 6.71 -2.56
CA THR A 87 1.03 6.45 -2.82
C THR A 87 0.63 5.06 -2.37
N TYR A 88 1.56 4.25 -1.85
CA TYR A 88 1.20 2.98 -1.26
C TYR A 88 0.31 3.21 -0.05
N ARG A 89 -0.79 2.48 -0.02
CA ARG A 89 -1.72 2.43 1.10
C ARG A 89 -1.75 0.97 1.53
N PRO A 90 -1.32 0.66 2.77
CA PRO A 90 -1.36 -0.71 3.25
C PRO A 90 -2.81 -1.18 3.30
N PRO A 91 -3.10 -2.45 2.97
CA PRO A 91 -4.43 -3.00 3.15
C PRO A 91 -4.78 -3.08 4.64
N LYS A 92 -6.07 -3.14 4.95
CA LYS A 92 -6.59 -3.52 6.27
C LYS A 92 -6.74 -5.03 6.35
N ALA A 93 -6.57 -5.59 7.55
CA ALA A 93 -6.64 -7.03 7.79
C ALA A 93 -7.83 -7.38 8.68
N GLY A 94 -8.71 -8.24 8.21
CA GLY A 94 -9.67 -8.99 9.03
C GLY A 94 -9.14 -10.40 9.18
N ALA A 95 -9.28 -11.00 10.36
CA ALA A 95 -8.68 -12.30 10.64
C ALA A 95 -9.54 -13.17 11.54
N THR A 96 -9.45 -14.48 11.37
CA THR A 96 -10.02 -15.46 12.31
C THR A 96 -9.12 -16.68 12.47
N PHE A 97 -9.09 -17.23 13.69
CA PHE A 97 -8.27 -18.37 14.09
C PHE A 97 -8.78 -18.96 15.41
N GLY A 98 -8.28 -20.13 15.80
CA GLY A 98 -8.67 -20.75 17.08
C GLY A 98 -10.12 -21.21 17.09
N ASP A 99 -10.83 -20.99 18.19
CA ASP A 99 -12.17 -21.53 18.46
C ASP A 99 -13.39 -20.58 18.30
N PRO A 100 -13.63 -20.10 17.09
CA PRO A 100 -12.89 -19.07 16.41
C PRO A 100 -12.94 -17.71 17.14
N HIS A 101 -11.78 -17.10 17.28
CA HIS A 101 -11.62 -15.69 17.57
C HIS A 101 -11.54 -14.90 16.27
N LEU A 102 -12.05 -13.67 16.29
CA LEU A 102 -12.11 -12.79 15.14
C LEU A 102 -11.51 -11.43 15.48
N TYR A 103 -10.85 -10.85 14.48
CA TYR A 103 -10.51 -9.45 14.40
C TYR A 103 -11.18 -8.86 13.15
N THR A 104 -11.89 -7.76 13.32
CA THR A 104 -12.46 -6.98 12.21
C THR A 104 -11.39 -6.13 11.53
N PHE A 105 -11.74 -5.52 10.39
CA PHE A 105 -10.80 -4.66 9.65
C PHE A 105 -10.33 -3.43 10.42
N ASP A 106 -11.08 -3.00 11.44
CA ASP A 106 -10.77 -1.86 12.30
C ASP A 106 -10.29 -2.24 13.69
N GLY A 107 -10.04 -3.54 13.91
CA GLY A 107 -9.33 -4.07 15.07
C GLY A 107 -10.22 -4.42 16.25
N LYS A 108 -11.56 -4.44 16.08
CA LYS A 108 -12.46 -5.00 17.09
C LYS A 108 -12.22 -6.50 17.20
N SER A 109 -12.00 -6.98 18.42
CA SER A 109 -11.84 -8.41 18.70
C SER A 109 -13.05 -8.99 19.42
N PHE A 110 -13.44 -10.21 19.04
CA PHE A 110 -14.50 -10.97 19.69
C PHE A 110 -14.38 -12.46 19.37
N THR A 111 -15.10 -13.31 20.12
CA THR A 111 -15.20 -14.75 19.87
C THR A 111 -16.57 -15.07 19.30
N PHE A 112 -16.61 -15.85 18.22
CA PHE A 112 -17.84 -16.41 17.68
C PHE A 112 -17.64 -17.88 17.34
N ASN A 113 -18.21 -18.74 18.19
CA ASN A 113 -18.07 -20.18 18.11
C ASN A 113 -19.39 -20.81 17.71
N GLY A 114 -19.75 -20.68 16.42
CA GLY A 114 -20.96 -21.29 15.86
C GLY A 114 -20.65 -22.48 14.98
N LYS A 115 -21.54 -23.48 14.94
CA LYS A 115 -21.44 -24.66 14.06
C LYS A 115 -22.25 -24.44 12.79
N GLY A 116 -21.59 -24.30 11.64
CA GLY A 116 -22.27 -23.96 10.39
C GLY A 116 -21.39 -23.33 9.32
N GLU A 117 -22.01 -22.52 8.46
CA GLU A 117 -21.38 -21.78 7.36
C GLU A 117 -21.80 -20.31 7.41
N TYR A 118 -20.81 -19.41 7.42
CA TYR A 118 -21.02 -18.00 7.73
C TYR A 118 -20.37 -17.07 6.72
N THR A 119 -20.97 -15.89 6.55
CA THR A 119 -20.38 -14.78 5.78
C THR A 119 -19.30 -14.11 6.61
N LEU A 120 -18.03 -14.35 6.26
CA LEU A 120 -16.90 -13.62 6.85
C LEU A 120 -16.84 -12.20 6.30
N LEU A 121 -17.02 -12.10 4.98
CA LEU A 121 -17.02 -10.84 4.24
C LEU A 121 -18.01 -10.92 3.09
N ASN A 122 -18.85 -9.91 2.97
CA ASN A 122 -19.47 -9.51 1.72
C ASN A 122 -19.08 -8.05 1.48
N ALA A 123 -18.60 -7.74 0.28
CA ALA A 123 -18.27 -6.38 -0.09
C ALA A 123 -18.76 -6.06 -1.49
N ALA A 124 -19.33 -4.87 -1.68
CA ALA A 124 -19.86 -4.45 -2.98
C ALA A 124 -19.33 -3.06 -3.35
N VAL A 125 -18.50 -3.01 -4.40
CA VAL A 125 -17.94 -1.78 -4.92
C VAL A 125 -18.87 -1.20 -5.98
N ASN A 126 -19.74 -0.28 -5.54
CA ASN A 126 -20.78 0.38 -6.34
C ASN A 126 -20.27 1.05 -7.63
N VAL A 127 -18.96 1.33 -7.74
CA VAL A 127 -18.37 2.04 -8.89
C VAL A 127 -17.96 1.09 -10.02
N THR A 128 -17.68 -0.18 -9.72
CA THR A 128 -17.10 -1.13 -10.69
C THR A 128 -17.96 -2.37 -10.93
N ASP A 129 -19.14 -2.47 -10.31
CA ASP A 129 -19.95 -3.71 -10.22
C ASP A 129 -19.14 -4.92 -9.69
N GLN A 130 -18.00 -4.66 -9.03
CA GLN A 130 -17.20 -5.70 -8.41
C GLN A 130 -17.70 -5.94 -7.00
N TRP A 131 -18.10 -7.17 -6.74
CA TRP A 131 -18.39 -7.65 -5.40
C TRP A 131 -17.35 -8.70 -5.00
N LEU A 132 -17.08 -8.82 -3.71
CA LEU A 132 -16.20 -9.83 -3.14
C LEU A 132 -16.95 -10.54 -2.03
N ARG A 133 -16.94 -11.87 -2.05
CA ARG A 133 -17.53 -12.69 -0.99
C ARG A 133 -16.51 -13.67 -0.46
N VAL A 134 -16.46 -13.80 0.86
CA VAL A 134 -15.66 -14.79 1.59
C VAL A 134 -16.55 -15.44 2.63
N GLN A 135 -16.67 -16.76 2.57
CA GLN A 135 -17.49 -17.57 3.47
C GLN A 135 -16.61 -18.58 4.20
N GLY A 136 -16.90 -18.82 5.48
CA GLY A 136 -16.18 -19.79 6.29
C GLY A 136 -17.09 -20.90 6.79
N ARG A 137 -16.59 -22.14 6.82
CA ARG A 137 -17.27 -23.32 7.37
C ARG A 137 -16.59 -23.75 8.65
N THR A 138 -17.39 -24.06 9.66
CA THR A 138 -16.92 -24.56 10.95
C THR A 138 -17.42 -25.97 11.24
N GLU A 139 -16.59 -26.75 11.93
CA GLU A 139 -16.87 -28.11 12.43
C GLU A 139 -16.53 -28.21 13.92
N LEU A 140 -17.09 -29.21 14.62
CA LEU A 140 -16.79 -29.48 16.03
C LEU A 140 -15.32 -29.83 16.23
N VAL A 141 -14.73 -29.27 17.28
CA VAL A 141 -13.38 -29.62 17.77
C VAL A 141 -13.43 -30.96 18.46
N GLN A 142 -12.38 -31.76 18.24
CA GLN A 142 -12.15 -33.00 18.97
C GLN A 142 -11.09 -32.78 20.06
N ASP A 143 -11.35 -33.32 21.24
CA ASP A 143 -10.39 -33.32 22.35
C ASP A 143 -9.18 -34.23 22.05
N SER A 144 -8.26 -34.36 23.02
CA SER A 144 -7.10 -35.25 22.88
C SER A 144 -7.46 -36.75 22.76
N ASN A 145 -8.68 -37.14 23.10
CA ASN A 145 -9.19 -38.50 23.02
C ASN A 145 -10.00 -38.77 21.75
N GLY A 146 -10.25 -37.74 20.94
CA GLY A 146 -11.06 -37.82 19.71
C GLY A 146 -12.57 -37.64 19.94
N GLU A 147 -12.98 -37.20 21.12
CA GLU A 147 -14.38 -36.91 21.45
C GLU A 147 -14.73 -35.46 21.08
N ASP A 148 -15.92 -35.25 20.54
CA ASP A 148 -16.39 -33.92 20.18
C ASP A 148 -16.62 -33.06 21.44
N VAL A 149 -16.10 -31.84 21.42
CA VAL A 149 -16.32 -30.84 22.48
C VAL A 149 -17.27 -29.74 21.99
N ASN A 150 -17.87 -29.00 22.93
CA ASN A 150 -18.74 -27.86 22.63
C ASN A 150 -17.93 -26.62 22.20
N ALA A 151 -17.10 -26.79 21.17
CA ALA A 151 -16.32 -25.77 20.51
C ALA A 151 -16.16 -26.14 19.04
N THR A 152 -15.97 -25.14 18.18
CA THR A 152 -15.83 -25.30 16.73
C THR A 152 -14.50 -24.75 16.25
N ARG A 153 -14.12 -25.12 15.03
CA ARG A 153 -12.95 -24.59 14.31
C ARG A 153 -13.29 -24.40 12.84
N PHE A 154 -12.62 -23.47 12.17
CA PHE A 154 -12.71 -23.36 10.71
C PHE A 154 -12.05 -24.56 10.03
N THR A 155 -12.77 -25.18 9.10
CA THR A 155 -12.29 -26.31 8.28
C THR A 155 -12.31 -26.04 6.79
N ALA A 156 -13.06 -25.01 6.35
CA ALA A 156 -13.01 -24.53 4.97
C ALA A 156 -13.29 -23.03 4.86
N VAL A 157 -12.79 -22.42 3.78
CA VAL A 157 -13.10 -21.06 3.36
C VAL A 157 -13.29 -21.03 1.85
N ALA A 158 -14.39 -20.43 1.39
CA ALA A 158 -14.72 -20.28 -0.02
C ALA A 158 -14.86 -18.81 -0.40
N MET A 159 -14.39 -18.44 -1.59
CA MET A 159 -14.25 -17.04 -1.99
C MET A 159 -14.40 -16.83 -3.51
N GLN A 160 -14.96 -15.66 -3.87
CA GLN A 160 -15.17 -15.24 -5.26
C GLN A 160 -15.23 -13.71 -5.37
N GLU A 161 -14.69 -13.15 -6.46
CA GLU A 161 -14.81 -11.74 -6.85
C GLU A 161 -15.50 -11.61 -8.21
N GLY A 162 -16.68 -10.96 -8.26
CA GLY A 162 -17.41 -10.77 -9.51
C GLY A 162 -17.66 -12.10 -10.24
N ASP A 163 -17.25 -12.16 -11.51
CA ASP A 163 -17.33 -13.37 -12.33
C ASP A 163 -16.03 -14.19 -12.32
N SER A 164 -15.19 -14.04 -11.27
CA SER A 164 -13.99 -14.87 -11.12
C SER A 164 -14.36 -16.34 -10.93
N ASP A 165 -13.38 -17.21 -11.13
CA ASP A 165 -13.47 -18.57 -10.65
C ASP A 165 -13.68 -18.60 -9.12
N VAL A 166 -14.44 -19.59 -8.64
CA VAL A 166 -14.65 -19.84 -7.21
C VAL A 166 -13.51 -20.68 -6.67
N ILE A 167 -12.88 -20.19 -5.60
CA ILE A 167 -11.83 -20.91 -4.89
C ILE A 167 -12.34 -21.34 -3.52
N GLU A 168 -12.24 -22.61 -3.20
CA GLU A 168 -12.44 -23.16 -1.86
C GLU A 168 -11.12 -23.74 -1.35
N VAL A 169 -10.76 -23.43 -0.12
CA VAL A 169 -9.61 -24.00 0.57
C VAL A 169 -10.12 -24.71 1.81
N ARG A 170 -9.81 -26.00 1.96
CA ARG A 170 -10.29 -26.81 3.08
C ARG A 170 -9.19 -27.70 3.65
N VAL A 171 -9.35 -28.10 4.91
CA VAL A 171 -8.51 -29.13 5.53
C VAL A 171 -8.71 -30.45 4.77
N SER A 172 -7.63 -31.13 4.42
CA SER A 172 -7.70 -32.42 3.73
C SER A 172 -8.29 -33.49 4.65
N ASN A 173 -9.15 -34.35 4.09
CA ASN A 173 -9.65 -35.55 4.77
C ASN A 173 -8.63 -36.70 4.77
N ASP A 174 -7.48 -36.53 4.10
CA ASP A 174 -6.41 -37.53 4.11
C ASP A 174 -5.71 -37.53 5.47
N SER A 175 -6.07 -38.52 6.29
CA SER A 175 -5.53 -38.77 7.64
C SER A 175 -4.02 -39.02 7.66
N GLN A 176 -3.37 -39.16 6.51
CA GLN A 176 -1.91 -39.29 6.39
C GLN A 176 -1.20 -37.98 6.05
N SER A 177 -1.91 -36.87 5.77
CA SER A 177 -1.29 -35.59 5.43
C SER A 177 -1.96 -34.40 6.12
N ASP A 178 -1.19 -33.68 6.95
CA ASP A 178 -1.51 -32.30 7.32
C ASP A 178 -1.32 -31.41 6.07
N SER A 179 -2.37 -31.30 5.26
CA SER A 179 -2.35 -30.46 4.07
C SER A 179 -3.71 -29.81 3.79
N LEU A 180 -3.66 -28.67 3.09
CA LEU A 180 -4.83 -27.98 2.58
C LEU A 180 -5.14 -28.46 1.17
N GLU A 181 -6.40 -28.79 0.92
CA GLU A 181 -6.96 -29.01 -0.40
C GLU A 181 -7.49 -27.70 -0.96
N VAL A 182 -7.27 -27.46 -2.25
CA VAL A 182 -7.77 -26.28 -2.96
C VAL A 182 -8.69 -26.78 -4.06
N LEU A 183 -9.92 -26.27 -4.11
CA LEU A 183 -10.91 -26.58 -5.12
C LEU A 183 -11.13 -25.36 -6.00
N LEU A 184 -11.22 -25.61 -7.30
CA LEU A 184 -11.55 -24.67 -8.36
C LEU A 184 -12.91 -25.06 -8.92
N ASN A 185 -13.93 -24.20 -8.73
CA ASN A 185 -15.29 -24.45 -9.25
C ASN A 185 -15.77 -25.89 -8.94
N GLN A 186 -15.67 -26.29 -7.66
CA GLN A 186 -16.04 -27.62 -7.15
C GLN A 186 -15.11 -28.80 -7.51
N GLY A 187 -14.05 -28.59 -8.29
CA GLY A 187 -13.07 -29.62 -8.63
C GLY A 187 -11.74 -29.42 -7.92
N VAL A 188 -11.10 -30.50 -7.44
CA VAL A 188 -9.78 -30.42 -6.80
C VAL A 188 -8.71 -29.90 -7.77
N LEU A 189 -8.00 -28.86 -7.35
CA LEU A 189 -6.92 -28.22 -8.10
C LEU A 189 -5.55 -28.76 -7.64
N SER A 190 -4.85 -29.45 -8.55
CA SER A 190 -3.54 -30.04 -8.25
C SER A 190 -2.40 -29.04 -8.36
N PHE A 191 -1.53 -29.00 -7.34
CA PHE A 191 -0.30 -28.21 -7.28
C PHE A 191 0.98 -29.07 -7.41
N ALA A 192 0.87 -30.26 -8.02
CA ALA A 192 1.99 -31.18 -8.15
C ALA A 192 3.11 -30.66 -9.07
N GLU A 193 2.75 -29.91 -10.12
CA GLU A 193 3.68 -29.41 -11.13
C GLU A 193 4.14 -27.97 -10.86
N GLN A 194 3.29 -27.17 -10.22
CA GLN A 194 3.54 -25.75 -9.97
C GLN A 194 2.91 -25.30 -8.65
N LYS A 195 3.53 -24.28 -8.05
CA LYS A 195 3.11 -23.70 -6.77
C LYS A 195 2.09 -22.56 -6.92
N TRP A 196 1.77 -22.14 -8.13
CA TRP A 196 0.82 -21.06 -8.38
C TRP A 196 0.00 -21.35 -9.63
N MET A 197 -1.17 -20.72 -9.69
CA MET A 197 -2.14 -20.82 -10.77
C MET A 197 -2.69 -19.41 -11.05
N ASP A 198 -2.70 -19.01 -12.32
CA ASP A 198 -3.38 -17.80 -12.79
C ASP A 198 -4.67 -18.22 -13.49
N LEU A 199 -5.81 -17.89 -12.90
CA LEU A 199 -7.14 -18.38 -13.25
C LEU A 199 -8.03 -17.21 -13.68
N SER A 200 -9.31 -17.47 -13.98
CA SER A 200 -10.22 -16.40 -14.39
C SER A 200 -10.47 -15.44 -13.23
N GLY A 201 -9.89 -14.24 -13.30
CA GLY A 201 -10.10 -13.17 -12.31
C GLY A 201 -9.44 -13.38 -10.94
N VAL A 202 -8.72 -14.50 -10.74
CA VAL A 202 -8.13 -14.89 -9.46
C VAL A 202 -6.78 -15.56 -9.65
N PHE A 203 -5.83 -15.26 -8.77
CA PHE A 203 -4.52 -15.88 -8.70
C PHE A 203 -4.40 -16.68 -7.40
N VAL A 204 -3.93 -17.93 -7.48
CA VAL A 204 -3.77 -18.81 -6.31
C VAL A 204 -2.32 -19.24 -6.20
N TYR A 205 -1.74 -19.09 -5.01
CA TYR A 205 -0.39 -19.55 -4.66
C TYR A 205 -0.44 -20.51 -3.49
N LYS A 206 0.13 -21.70 -3.65
CA LYS A 206 0.33 -22.69 -2.60
C LYS A 206 1.82 -22.76 -2.25
N GLY A 207 2.23 -22.00 -1.24
CA GLY A 207 3.64 -21.89 -0.84
C GLY A 207 4.18 -23.17 -0.19
N SER A 208 3.32 -23.80 0.63
CA SER A 208 3.55 -25.06 1.32
C SER A 208 2.26 -25.89 1.38
N PRO A 209 2.30 -27.16 1.85
CA PRO A 209 1.08 -27.95 2.05
C PRO A 209 0.04 -27.26 2.95
N LEU A 210 0.47 -26.36 3.85
CA LEU A 210 -0.35 -25.70 4.85
C LEU A 210 -0.51 -24.19 4.63
N ASP A 211 -0.10 -23.67 3.46
CA ASP A 211 -0.10 -22.22 3.19
C ASP A 211 -0.61 -21.93 1.78
N VAL A 212 -1.79 -21.32 1.70
CA VAL A 212 -2.46 -20.93 0.47
C VAL A 212 -2.77 -19.43 0.50
N THR A 213 -2.40 -18.72 -0.55
CA THR A 213 -2.74 -17.32 -0.77
C THR A 213 -3.57 -17.20 -2.03
N VAL A 214 -4.73 -16.56 -1.92
CA VAL A 214 -5.62 -16.23 -3.05
C VAL A 214 -5.60 -14.71 -3.22
N MET A 215 -5.44 -14.23 -4.45
CA MET A 215 -5.38 -12.80 -4.77
C MET A 215 -6.34 -12.49 -5.93
N PHE A 216 -7.16 -11.45 -5.75
CA PHE A 216 -8.16 -11.03 -6.72
C PHE A 216 -7.71 -9.78 -7.50
N SER A 217 -8.44 -9.47 -8.57
CA SER A 217 -8.10 -8.38 -9.48
C SER A 217 -8.29 -6.99 -8.85
N SER A 218 -9.15 -6.85 -7.85
CA SER A 218 -9.24 -5.64 -7.01
C SER A 218 -7.99 -5.38 -6.17
N GLY A 219 -7.13 -6.38 -5.98
CA GLY A 219 -6.03 -6.34 -5.02
C GLY A 219 -6.39 -6.88 -3.64
N ALA A 220 -7.64 -7.30 -3.42
CA ALA A 220 -8.01 -8.09 -2.25
C ALA A 220 -7.24 -9.42 -2.21
N GLY A 221 -6.85 -9.84 -1.01
CA GLY A 221 -6.13 -11.10 -0.79
C GLY A 221 -6.71 -11.89 0.36
N VAL A 222 -6.65 -13.21 0.27
CA VAL A 222 -7.02 -14.14 1.35
C VAL A 222 -5.84 -15.07 1.61
N GLU A 223 -5.30 -15.04 2.81
CA GLU A 223 -4.30 -15.99 3.28
C GLU A 223 -4.97 -17.05 4.16
N VAL A 224 -4.74 -18.32 3.81
CA VAL A 224 -5.27 -19.49 4.53
C VAL A 224 -4.10 -20.33 4.98
N LYS A 225 -3.96 -20.48 6.30
CA LYS A 225 -2.87 -21.25 6.91
C LYS A 225 -3.45 -22.35 7.78
N GLY A 226 -2.98 -23.57 7.55
CA GLY A 226 -3.34 -24.74 8.34
C GLY A 226 -2.32 -24.99 9.45
N ARG A 227 -2.78 -25.41 10.63
CA ARG A 227 -1.91 -25.92 11.69
C ARG A 227 -2.65 -27.02 12.46
N GLY A 228 -2.27 -28.28 12.19
CA GLY A 228 -3.11 -29.42 12.54
C GLY A 228 -4.46 -29.33 11.83
N ALA A 229 -5.55 -29.63 12.56
CA ALA A 229 -6.90 -29.60 12.00
C ALA A 229 -7.56 -28.20 11.96
N ILE A 230 -6.82 -27.12 12.26
CA ILE A 230 -7.35 -25.75 12.38
C ILE A 230 -6.88 -24.88 11.23
N LEU A 231 -7.79 -24.07 10.69
CA LEU A 231 -7.48 -22.99 9.76
C LEU A 231 -7.40 -21.63 10.46
N GLY A 232 -6.32 -20.90 10.18
CA GLY A 232 -6.27 -19.46 10.32
C GLY A 232 -6.56 -18.81 8.97
N ILE A 233 -7.47 -17.85 8.94
CA ILE A 233 -7.90 -17.13 7.74
C ILE A 233 -7.63 -15.65 7.96
N VAL A 234 -6.96 -15.01 7.01
CA VAL A 234 -6.74 -13.57 6.99
C VAL A 234 -7.20 -13.00 5.65
N VAL A 235 -8.06 -12.00 5.69
CA VAL A 235 -8.50 -11.25 4.52
C VAL A 235 -7.84 -9.87 4.55
N LEU A 236 -7.19 -9.51 3.45
CA LEU A 236 -6.51 -8.24 3.23
C LEU A 236 -7.29 -7.43 2.20
N LEU A 237 -7.86 -6.29 2.62
CA LEU A 237 -8.62 -5.41 1.73
C LEU A 237 -7.90 -4.08 1.50
N PRO A 238 -7.77 -3.64 0.23
CA PRO A 238 -7.24 -2.32 -0.07
C PRO A 238 -8.27 -1.23 0.24
N GLU A 239 -7.83 0.03 0.30
CA GLU A 239 -8.65 1.17 0.79
C GLU A 239 -9.92 1.43 -0.04
N GLU A 240 -10.00 0.92 -1.27
CA GLU A 240 -11.16 1.07 -2.14
C GLU A 240 -12.42 0.40 -1.59
N PHE A 241 -12.29 -0.57 -0.67
CA PHE A 241 -13.41 -1.23 0.01
C PHE A 241 -13.93 -0.47 1.23
N THR A 242 -13.39 0.73 1.53
CA THR A 242 -13.80 1.50 2.72
C THR A 242 -15.30 1.81 2.66
N ASN A 243 -16.01 1.61 3.76
CA ASN A 243 -17.46 1.73 3.92
C ASN A 243 -18.30 0.79 3.02
N GLN A 244 -17.70 -0.29 2.51
CA GLN A 244 -18.36 -1.18 1.54
C GLN A 244 -18.34 -2.65 1.97
N THR A 245 -17.98 -2.93 3.22
CA THR A 245 -17.89 -4.30 3.76
C THR A 245 -19.00 -4.55 4.77
N GLU A 246 -19.44 -5.79 4.83
CA GLU A 246 -20.33 -6.33 5.86
C GLU A 246 -19.99 -7.79 6.13
N GLY A 247 -20.49 -8.36 7.22
CA GLY A 247 -20.17 -9.72 7.66
C GLY A 247 -19.45 -9.74 9.00
N LEU A 248 -18.88 -10.90 9.34
CA LEU A 248 -18.18 -11.08 10.62
C LEU A 248 -16.89 -10.26 10.76
N PHE A 249 -16.33 -9.73 9.67
CA PHE A 249 -15.20 -8.79 9.72
C PHE A 249 -15.58 -7.31 9.78
N GLY A 250 -16.88 -7.00 9.93
CA GLY A 250 -17.36 -5.65 10.20
C GLY A 250 -17.31 -4.68 9.01
N VAL A 251 -17.51 -3.39 9.30
CA VAL A 251 -17.57 -2.31 8.31
C VAL A 251 -16.22 -1.59 8.32
N MET A 252 -15.44 -1.74 7.26
CA MET A 252 -14.11 -1.17 7.17
C MET A 252 -14.18 0.35 6.96
N ASN A 253 -14.10 1.13 8.04
CA ASN A 253 -14.21 2.59 8.01
C ASN A 253 -13.26 3.31 8.99
N GLY A 254 -12.53 2.58 9.82
CA GLY A 254 -11.62 3.08 10.86
C GLY A 254 -12.22 3.17 12.27
N ASP A 255 -13.47 2.75 12.47
CA ASP A 255 -14.19 2.83 13.74
C ASP A 255 -14.57 1.42 14.26
N PRO A 256 -13.88 0.89 15.28
CA PRO A 256 -14.18 -0.45 15.78
C PRO A 256 -15.51 -0.56 16.56
N ASP A 257 -16.18 0.55 16.87
CA ASP A 257 -17.42 0.55 17.65
C ASP A 257 -18.68 0.24 16.82
N ASP A 258 -18.61 0.32 15.48
CA ASP A 258 -19.72 -0.02 14.58
C ASP A 258 -19.57 -1.38 13.86
N ASP A 259 -18.54 -2.14 14.25
CA ASP A 259 -18.17 -3.41 13.64
C ASP A 259 -19.05 -4.60 14.07
N LEU A 260 -19.76 -4.50 15.20
CA LEU A 260 -20.60 -5.57 15.75
C LEU A 260 -22.02 -5.56 15.18
N GLY A 261 -22.11 -5.51 13.85
CA GLY A 261 -23.36 -5.45 13.10
C GLY A 261 -24.06 -6.81 13.00
N ILE A 262 -25.39 -6.78 13.10
CA ILE A 262 -26.29 -7.91 12.85
C ILE A 262 -26.78 -7.81 11.39
N ARG A 263 -27.03 -8.94 10.72
CA ARG A 263 -27.44 -8.99 9.30
C ARG A 263 -28.68 -8.16 8.95
N ASN A 264 -29.53 -7.83 9.94
CA ASN A 264 -30.69 -6.96 9.77
C ASN A 264 -30.38 -5.44 9.81
N GLY A 265 -29.11 -5.07 9.99
CA GLY A 265 -28.62 -3.69 10.09
C GLY A 265 -28.62 -3.10 11.50
N SER A 266 -29.02 -3.86 12.53
CA SER A 266 -28.88 -3.43 13.93
C SER A 266 -27.45 -3.62 14.43
N LEU A 267 -27.06 -2.86 15.45
CA LEU A 267 -25.71 -2.83 15.99
C LEU A 267 -25.71 -3.23 17.46
N LEU A 268 -24.79 -4.11 17.86
CA LEU A 268 -24.55 -4.42 19.27
C LEU A 268 -23.65 -3.37 19.94
N PRO A 269 -23.80 -3.15 21.25
CA PRO A 269 -22.90 -2.27 21.98
C PRO A 269 -21.46 -2.84 22.04
N GLY A 270 -20.48 -1.97 22.20
CA GLY A 270 -19.07 -2.36 22.24
C GLY A 270 -18.69 -3.32 23.39
N ASP A 271 -19.51 -3.40 24.45
CA ASP A 271 -19.37 -4.29 25.61
C ASP A 271 -20.36 -5.47 25.60
N ALA A 272 -20.86 -5.86 24.42
CA ALA A 272 -21.76 -6.99 24.25
C ALA A 272 -21.24 -8.28 24.93
N SER A 273 -22.18 -9.04 25.52
CA SER A 273 -21.84 -10.31 26.16
C SER A 273 -21.48 -11.39 25.12
N PRO A 274 -20.73 -12.45 25.51
CA PRO A 274 -20.44 -13.57 24.64
C PRO A 274 -21.68 -14.20 24.00
N GLU A 275 -22.81 -14.26 24.71
CA GLU A 275 -24.08 -14.76 24.20
C GLU A 275 -24.67 -13.85 23.13
N GLN A 276 -24.61 -12.52 23.33
CA GLN A 276 -25.08 -11.56 22.32
C GLN A 276 -24.21 -11.64 21.05
N LEU A 277 -22.89 -11.78 21.21
CA LEU A 277 -21.96 -11.98 20.10
C LEU A 277 -22.23 -13.28 19.34
N TYR A 278 -22.64 -14.34 20.05
CA TYR A 278 -23.06 -15.60 19.43
C TYR A 278 -24.33 -15.46 18.60
N GLU A 279 -25.36 -14.80 19.14
CA GLU A 279 -26.59 -14.49 18.40
C GLU A 279 -26.31 -13.62 17.17
N MET A 280 -25.45 -12.60 17.29
CA MET A 280 -25.01 -11.77 16.18
C MET A 280 -24.30 -12.59 15.11
N GLY A 281 -23.35 -13.44 15.49
CA GLY A 281 -22.61 -14.25 14.53
C GLY A 281 -23.50 -15.26 13.80
N GLY A 282 -24.46 -15.86 14.51
CA GLY A 282 -25.49 -16.72 13.92
C GLY A 282 -26.34 -16.01 12.87
N SER A 283 -26.57 -14.70 13.01
CA SER A 283 -27.30 -13.90 12.01
C SER A 283 -26.59 -13.83 10.65
N TRP A 284 -25.27 -14.04 10.60
CA TRP A 284 -24.45 -14.05 9.39
C TRP A 284 -24.35 -15.41 8.71
N ALA A 285 -25.16 -16.39 9.13
CA ALA A 285 -25.30 -17.66 8.44
C ALA A 285 -25.63 -17.44 6.95
N ILE A 286 -24.97 -18.21 6.09
CA ILE A 286 -25.18 -18.12 4.63
C ILE A 286 -26.54 -18.73 4.24
N GLU A 287 -26.90 -18.59 2.97
CA GLU A 287 -28.05 -19.27 2.35
C GLU A 287 -27.57 -20.27 1.29
N ASN A 288 -28.35 -21.31 1.01
CA ASN A 288 -28.02 -22.33 0.01
C ASN A 288 -27.75 -21.73 -1.37
N GLU A 289 -28.55 -20.73 -1.74
CA GLU A 289 -28.48 -20.03 -3.02
C GLU A 289 -27.21 -19.16 -3.15
N THR A 290 -26.62 -18.78 -2.02
CA THR A 290 -25.43 -17.91 -1.96
C THR A 290 -24.16 -18.66 -1.63
N SER A 291 -24.24 -19.96 -1.37
CA SER A 291 -23.10 -20.78 -0.96
C SER A 291 -22.09 -20.90 -2.09
N LEU A 292 -20.83 -20.64 -1.75
CA LEU A 292 -19.67 -20.87 -2.63
C LEU A 292 -19.03 -22.25 -2.39
N PHE A 293 -19.52 -23.00 -1.41
CA PHE A 293 -18.91 -24.26 -1.02
C PHE A 293 -19.31 -25.43 -1.92
N THR A 294 -18.41 -26.40 -1.96
CA THR A 294 -18.61 -27.71 -2.56
C THR A 294 -19.18 -28.68 -1.53
N TYR A 295 -20.15 -29.50 -1.94
CA TYR A 295 -20.77 -30.56 -1.13
C TYR A 295 -20.59 -31.91 -1.83
N ASP A 296 -19.36 -32.41 -1.85
CA ASP A 296 -18.90 -33.59 -2.60
C ASP A 296 -18.85 -34.89 -1.75
N SER A 297 -19.43 -34.88 -0.55
CA SER A 297 -19.53 -36.07 0.31
C SER A 297 -20.87 -36.12 1.04
N GLU A 298 -21.28 -37.32 1.44
CA GLU A 298 -22.50 -37.54 2.24
C GLU A 298 -22.45 -36.76 3.56
N PHE A 299 -21.28 -36.72 4.22
CA PHE A 299 -21.06 -35.88 5.40
C PHE A 299 -21.39 -34.40 5.15
N LEU A 300 -20.88 -33.83 4.05
CA LEU A 300 -21.13 -32.42 3.72
C LEU A 300 -22.58 -32.15 3.32
N LEU A 301 -23.22 -33.11 2.64
CA LEU A 301 -24.63 -33.02 2.28
C LEU A 301 -25.51 -33.02 3.53
N ASP A 302 -25.30 -33.98 4.42
CA ASP A 302 -26.13 -34.18 5.62
C ASP A 302 -25.94 -33.07 6.65
N ASN A 303 -24.70 -32.60 6.85
CA ASN A 303 -24.37 -31.66 7.92
C ASN A 303 -24.40 -30.18 7.50
N TYR A 304 -24.45 -29.87 6.20
CA TYR A 304 -24.43 -28.48 5.73
C TYR A 304 -25.42 -28.18 4.62
N TYR A 305 -25.56 -29.03 3.61
CA TYR A 305 -26.46 -28.73 2.49
C TYR A 305 -27.94 -28.92 2.86
N HIS A 306 -28.26 -30.02 3.55
CA HIS A 306 -29.60 -30.36 4.02
C HIS A 306 -29.89 -29.88 5.44
N ALA A 307 -28.86 -29.56 6.21
CA ALA A 307 -28.96 -29.01 7.56
C ALA A 307 -29.06 -27.48 7.56
N PRO A 308 -29.48 -26.86 8.69
CA PRO A 308 -29.38 -25.43 8.89
C PRO A 308 -27.95 -24.92 8.75
N LYS A 309 -27.77 -23.73 8.16
CA LYS A 309 -26.47 -23.07 8.01
C LYS A 309 -25.88 -22.52 9.30
N HIS A 310 -26.68 -22.46 10.35
CA HIS A 310 -26.28 -22.25 11.73
C HIS A 310 -27.08 -23.25 12.57
N ASP A 311 -26.39 -24.14 13.27
CA ASP A 311 -27.01 -25.17 14.10
C ASP A 311 -27.69 -24.53 15.33
N PRO A 312 -29.04 -24.49 15.40
CA PRO A 312 -29.75 -23.83 16.50
C PRO A 312 -29.66 -24.60 17.81
N ASP A 313 -29.30 -25.89 17.76
CA ASP A 313 -29.20 -26.75 18.95
C ASP A 313 -27.78 -26.76 19.54
N PHE A 314 -26.81 -26.19 18.82
CA PHE A 314 -25.45 -26.04 19.29
C PHE A 314 -25.32 -24.85 20.24
N SER A 315 -24.62 -25.05 21.36
CA SER A 315 -24.25 -23.99 22.31
C SER A 315 -22.78 -24.16 22.69
N PRO A 316 -21.91 -23.17 22.40
CA PRO A 316 -20.50 -23.24 22.75
C PRO A 316 -20.26 -23.00 24.24
N VAL A 317 -19.04 -23.27 24.70
CA VAL A 317 -18.58 -22.85 26.02
C VAL A 317 -18.20 -21.36 25.97
N PHE A 318 -19.03 -20.51 26.58
CA PHE A 318 -18.79 -19.05 26.62
C PHE A 318 -17.69 -18.62 27.59
N THR A 319 -17.50 -19.40 28.66
CA THR A 319 -16.47 -19.14 29.68
C THR A 319 -15.82 -20.44 30.08
N PRO A 320 -14.48 -20.56 30.04
CA PRO A 320 -13.80 -21.75 30.47
C PRO A 320 -14.08 -22.00 31.96
N GLY A 321 -14.31 -23.27 32.32
CA GLY A 321 -14.43 -23.66 33.72
C GLY A 321 -13.15 -23.28 34.48
N ARG A 322 -13.27 -22.74 35.69
CA ARG A 322 -12.11 -22.37 36.50
C ARG A 322 -11.38 -23.64 36.94
N ALA A 323 -10.35 -24.05 36.20
CA ALA A 323 -9.42 -25.07 36.67
C ALA A 323 -8.79 -24.59 37.98
N SER A 324 -8.65 -25.49 38.96
CA SER A 324 -7.92 -25.18 40.19
C SER A 324 -6.49 -24.75 39.82
N GLU A 325 -5.93 -23.74 40.50
CA GLU A 325 -4.53 -23.32 40.29
C GLU A 325 -3.53 -24.49 40.45
N ASN A 326 -3.93 -25.55 41.16
CA ASN A 326 -3.17 -26.78 41.36
C ASN A 326 -3.40 -27.87 40.30
N ASP A 327 -4.16 -27.59 39.24
CA ASP A 327 -4.39 -28.53 38.16
C ASP A 327 -3.17 -28.62 37.22
N SER A 328 -2.75 -29.85 36.93
CA SER A 328 -1.69 -30.14 35.96
C SER A 328 -2.01 -29.59 34.56
N LEU A 329 -3.30 -29.47 34.21
CA LEU A 329 -3.75 -28.87 32.96
C LEU A 329 -3.49 -27.36 32.95
N HIS A 330 -3.82 -26.66 34.04
CA HIS A 330 -3.64 -25.22 34.15
C HIS A 330 -2.16 -24.81 34.07
N SER A 331 -1.28 -25.48 34.83
CA SER A 331 0.16 -25.20 34.82
C SER A 331 0.80 -25.38 33.42
N LYS A 332 0.43 -26.44 32.69
CA LYS A 332 0.89 -26.64 31.30
C LYS A 332 0.32 -25.60 30.34
N THR A 333 -0.91 -25.16 30.57
CA THR A 333 -1.55 -24.12 29.75
C THR A 333 -0.81 -22.80 29.87
N VAL A 334 -0.49 -22.39 31.10
CA VAL A 334 0.29 -21.16 31.36
C VAL A 334 1.67 -21.22 30.70
N GLU A 335 2.35 -22.38 30.77
CA GLU A 335 3.65 -22.58 30.12
C GLU A 335 3.58 -22.48 28.60
N LEU A 336 2.56 -23.08 27.97
CA LEU A 336 2.35 -23.05 26.52
C LEU A 336 2.00 -21.63 26.04
N CYS A 337 1.00 -21.02 26.67
CA CYS A 337 0.38 -19.79 26.19
C CYS A 337 1.18 -18.55 26.55
N GLN A 338 1.91 -18.55 27.68
CA GLN A 338 2.74 -17.43 28.13
C GLN A 338 1.95 -16.12 28.23
N GLY A 339 0.70 -16.18 28.74
CA GLY A 339 -0.19 -15.04 28.92
C GLY A 339 -1.03 -14.65 27.70
N ASP A 340 -1.00 -15.43 26.62
CA ASP A 340 -1.89 -15.27 25.49
C ASP A 340 -3.32 -15.75 25.84
N ALA A 341 -4.25 -14.80 25.99
CA ALA A 341 -5.60 -15.09 26.48
C ALA A 341 -6.41 -16.00 25.54
N PHE A 342 -6.21 -15.90 24.22
CA PHE A 342 -6.87 -16.75 23.24
C PHE A 342 -6.37 -18.19 23.33
N CYS A 343 -5.04 -18.37 23.40
CA CYS A 343 -4.44 -19.68 23.63
C CYS A 343 -4.91 -20.32 24.94
N GLU A 344 -4.98 -19.54 26.02
CA GLU A 344 -5.43 -20.04 27.32
C GLU A 344 -6.89 -20.49 27.26
N PHE A 345 -7.75 -19.68 26.63
CA PHE A 345 -9.16 -20.01 26.41
C PHE A 345 -9.31 -21.32 25.63
N ASP A 346 -8.70 -21.41 24.45
CA ASP A 346 -8.82 -22.57 23.56
C ASP A 346 -8.28 -23.84 24.20
N THR A 347 -7.14 -23.75 24.90
CA THR A 347 -6.56 -24.92 25.59
C THR A 347 -7.50 -25.44 26.67
N LEU A 348 -8.14 -24.56 27.43
CA LEU A 348 -9.03 -24.93 28.53
C LEU A 348 -10.40 -25.41 28.03
N VAL A 349 -10.95 -24.79 26.99
CA VAL A 349 -12.25 -25.15 26.41
C VAL A 349 -12.17 -26.47 25.65
N THR A 350 -11.10 -26.67 24.87
CA THR A 350 -10.97 -27.87 24.04
C THR A 350 -10.25 -29.02 24.74
N GLY A 351 -9.54 -28.76 25.83
CA GLY A 351 -8.66 -29.74 26.48
C GLY A 351 -7.48 -30.19 25.59
N ASN A 352 -7.21 -29.48 24.49
CA ASN A 352 -6.25 -29.89 23.47
C ASN A 352 -5.15 -28.84 23.27
N PHE A 353 -3.93 -29.17 23.71
CA PHE A 353 -2.77 -28.29 23.60
C PHE A 353 -2.35 -27.97 22.16
N GLN A 354 -2.71 -28.80 21.18
CA GLN A 354 -2.42 -28.48 19.77
C GLN A 354 -3.29 -27.33 19.28
N VAL A 355 -4.54 -27.25 19.75
CA VAL A 355 -5.45 -26.13 19.46
C VAL A 355 -4.87 -24.85 20.02
N GLY A 356 -4.60 -24.79 21.32
CA GLY A 356 -4.02 -23.58 21.94
C GLY A 356 -2.69 -23.13 21.31
N ASN A 357 -1.80 -24.08 20.99
CA ASN A 357 -0.54 -23.76 20.29
C ASN A 357 -0.76 -23.20 18.89
N ALA A 358 -1.76 -23.70 18.16
CA ALA A 358 -2.13 -23.17 16.85
C ALA A 358 -2.72 -21.76 16.98
N THR A 359 -3.60 -21.54 17.95
CA THR A 359 -4.22 -20.24 18.27
C THR A 359 -3.17 -19.20 18.58
N LYS A 360 -2.23 -19.50 19.48
CA LYS A 360 -1.08 -18.64 19.78
C LYS A 360 -0.28 -18.30 18.52
N PHE A 361 0.03 -19.30 17.70
CA PHE A 361 0.78 -19.08 16.46
C PHE A 361 0.05 -18.13 15.49
N PHE A 362 -1.26 -18.30 15.31
CA PHE A 362 -2.04 -17.42 14.45
C PHE A 362 -2.15 -16.01 15.02
N HIS A 363 -2.38 -15.87 16.33
CA HIS A 363 -2.45 -14.57 16.98
C HIS A 363 -1.12 -13.80 16.88
N GLU A 364 0.02 -14.46 17.15
CA GLU A 364 1.34 -13.84 16.97
C GLU A 364 1.61 -13.41 15.53
N ASN A 365 1.19 -14.22 14.55
CA ASN A 365 1.35 -13.88 13.14
C ASN A 365 0.44 -12.73 12.72
N TYR A 366 -0.79 -12.68 13.23
CA TYR A 366 -1.70 -11.56 13.01
C TYR A 366 -1.11 -10.26 13.58
N ASN A 367 -0.57 -10.28 14.81
CA ASN A 367 0.07 -9.10 15.40
C ASN A 367 1.28 -8.62 14.60
N LYS A 368 2.11 -9.55 14.08
CA LYS A 368 3.22 -9.23 13.17
C LYS A 368 2.73 -8.64 11.85
N LEU A 369 1.66 -9.19 11.29
CA LEU A 369 1.06 -8.71 10.05
C LEU A 369 0.54 -7.28 10.23
N VAL A 370 -0.30 -7.02 11.23
CA VAL A 370 -0.85 -5.68 11.50
C VAL A 370 0.27 -4.66 11.74
N GLY A 371 1.31 -5.01 12.50
CA GLY A 371 2.48 -4.15 12.66
C GLY A 371 3.23 -3.87 11.35
N SER A 372 3.22 -4.80 10.39
CA SER A 372 3.79 -4.59 9.05
C SER A 372 2.90 -3.78 8.10
N LEU A 373 1.61 -3.62 8.45
CA LEU A 373 0.63 -2.85 7.71
C LEU A 373 0.56 -1.39 8.18
N GLU A 374 1.45 -0.94 9.05
CA GLU A 374 1.57 0.48 9.39
C GLU A 374 1.96 1.32 8.17
N GLN A 375 1.25 2.43 7.98
CA GLN A 375 1.54 3.32 6.87
C GLN A 375 2.88 4.03 7.07
N VAL A 376 3.80 3.78 6.14
CA VAL A 376 5.11 4.46 6.11
C VAL A 376 4.98 5.81 5.40
N ILE A 377 5.44 6.87 6.06
CA ILE A 377 5.41 8.24 5.52
C ILE A 377 6.72 8.53 4.77
N ALA A 378 6.60 8.88 3.48
CA ALA A 378 7.72 9.24 2.63
C ALA A 378 7.47 10.58 1.92
N CYS A 379 8.52 11.40 1.79
CA CYS A 379 8.44 12.72 1.14
C CYS A 379 8.81 12.71 -0.34
N GLY A 380 9.31 11.58 -0.83
CA GLY A 380 9.59 11.33 -2.24
C GLY A 380 10.94 11.87 -2.67
N PHE A 381 11.34 11.50 -3.89
CA PHE A 381 12.67 11.81 -4.42
C PHE A 381 12.94 13.33 -4.48
N VAL A 382 14.18 13.72 -4.14
CA VAL A 382 14.68 15.08 -4.31
C VAL A 382 15.82 15.07 -5.31
N GLU A 383 15.69 15.85 -6.38
CA GLU A 383 16.70 15.96 -7.43
C GLU A 383 17.99 16.61 -6.93
N GLU A 384 19.13 16.14 -7.44
CA GLU A 384 20.41 16.80 -7.21
C GLU A 384 20.45 18.16 -7.94
N PRO A 385 20.82 19.26 -7.27
CA PRO A 385 20.91 20.56 -7.91
C PRO A 385 21.97 20.55 -9.03
N LYS A 386 21.62 21.11 -10.20
CA LYS A 386 22.59 21.35 -11.29
C LYS A 386 23.77 22.16 -10.75
N ASN A 387 25.00 21.72 -11.04
CA ASN A 387 26.23 22.30 -10.50
C ASN A 387 26.38 22.23 -8.97
N GLY A 388 25.66 21.32 -8.32
CA GLY A 388 25.85 20.97 -6.93
C GLY A 388 26.01 19.47 -6.72
N LYS A 389 25.83 19.06 -5.47
CA LYS A 389 25.77 17.68 -5.00
C LYS A 389 24.67 17.57 -3.95
N LYS A 390 23.99 16.42 -3.93
CA LYS A 390 23.05 16.03 -2.87
C LYS A 390 23.67 14.90 -2.04
N GLU A 391 23.65 15.04 -0.72
CA GLU A 391 24.02 14.01 0.24
C GLU A 391 22.78 13.53 0.98
N GLY A 392 22.53 12.23 0.96
CA GLY A 392 21.34 11.61 1.54
C GLY A 392 20.48 10.94 0.48
N ILE A 393 20.18 9.67 0.72
CA ILE A 393 19.41 8.78 -0.17
C ILE A 393 18.21 8.18 0.58
N PHE A 394 17.75 8.88 1.63
CA PHE A 394 16.69 8.43 2.51
C PHE A 394 15.55 9.43 2.48
N TYR A 395 14.32 8.94 2.29
CA TYR A 395 13.16 9.75 1.95
C TYR A 395 11.97 9.53 2.89
N LEU A 396 12.16 8.77 3.96
CA LEU A 396 11.15 8.54 4.99
C LEU A 396 11.09 9.70 6.00
N ALA A 397 9.98 9.83 6.72
CA ALA A 397 9.83 10.83 7.77
C ALA A 397 11.03 10.82 8.74
N GLY A 398 11.56 12.00 9.04
CA GLY A 398 12.77 12.21 9.83
C GLY A 398 14.08 12.21 9.03
N ALA A 399 14.09 11.70 7.79
CA ALA A 399 15.28 11.73 6.94
C ALA A 399 15.68 13.16 6.57
N THR A 400 16.98 13.43 6.47
CA THR A 400 17.52 14.72 6.06
C THR A 400 18.45 14.56 4.86
N VAL A 401 18.28 15.43 3.86
CA VAL A 401 19.17 15.55 2.70
C VAL A 401 19.90 16.89 2.76
N ASN A 402 21.20 16.85 2.46
CA ASN A 402 22.09 18.02 2.47
C ASN A 402 22.52 18.36 1.05
N PHE A 403 22.72 19.64 0.78
CA PHE A 403 23.11 20.13 -0.53
C PHE A 403 24.37 20.97 -0.46
N THR A 404 25.26 20.75 -1.42
CA THR A 404 26.47 21.56 -1.59
C THR A 404 26.59 22.01 -3.04
N CYS A 405 27.18 23.18 -3.29
CA CYS A 405 27.43 23.66 -4.65
C CYS A 405 28.89 23.42 -5.05
N LYS A 406 29.13 23.16 -6.33
CA LYS A 406 30.49 23.08 -6.89
C LYS A 406 31.17 24.46 -6.80
N ALA A 407 32.50 24.47 -6.94
CA ALA A 407 33.26 25.72 -6.95
C ALA A 407 32.70 26.73 -7.97
N ASN A 408 32.68 28.02 -7.60
CA ASN A 408 32.11 29.14 -8.37
C ASN A 408 30.58 29.14 -8.50
N TYR A 409 29.87 28.36 -7.69
CA TYR A 409 28.42 28.42 -7.55
C TYR A 409 28.02 28.66 -6.10
N ILE A 410 27.00 29.48 -5.89
CA ILE A 410 26.42 29.80 -4.58
C ILE A 410 25.10 29.06 -4.42
N LEU A 411 24.86 28.54 -3.21
CA LEU A 411 23.62 27.87 -2.85
C LEU A 411 22.50 28.89 -2.67
N ALA A 412 21.42 28.72 -3.45
CA ALA A 412 20.17 29.44 -3.30
C ALA A 412 19.07 28.47 -2.85
N GLY A 413 18.37 28.79 -1.77
CA GLY A 413 17.37 27.90 -1.15
C GLY A 413 17.88 27.30 0.16
N SER A 414 17.38 26.12 0.53
CA SER A 414 17.77 25.46 1.77
C SER A 414 19.03 24.60 1.60
N ALA A 415 19.98 24.73 2.52
CA ALA A 415 21.19 23.89 2.52
C ALA A 415 20.92 22.44 2.99
N HIS A 416 19.86 22.25 3.77
CA HIS A 416 19.37 20.95 4.21
C HIS A 416 17.84 20.95 4.15
N ARG A 417 17.25 19.78 3.87
CA ARG A 417 15.80 19.57 3.88
C ARG A 417 15.50 18.29 4.63
N THR A 418 14.48 18.30 5.46
CA THR A 418 14.08 17.17 6.31
C THR A 418 12.68 16.73 5.92
N CYS A 419 12.47 15.42 5.79
CA CYS A 419 11.16 14.85 5.51
C CYS A 419 10.30 14.91 6.76
N GLN A 420 9.16 15.60 6.67
CA GLN A 420 8.27 15.85 7.79
C GLN A 420 7.18 14.76 7.89
N ALA A 421 6.49 14.72 9.03
CA ALA A 421 5.41 13.76 9.28
C ALA A 421 4.18 13.96 8.38
N ASP A 422 4.07 15.07 7.67
CA ASP A 422 3.01 15.32 6.67
C ASP A 422 3.40 14.80 5.26
N GLY A 423 4.55 14.13 5.13
CA GLY A 423 5.06 13.68 3.84
C GLY A 423 5.61 14.80 2.95
N GLN A 424 5.90 15.98 3.51
CA GLN A 424 6.54 17.08 2.78
C GLN A 424 7.99 17.32 3.21
N TRP A 425 8.82 17.71 2.25
CA TRP A 425 10.18 18.16 2.52
C TRP A 425 10.17 19.59 3.06
N SER A 426 10.83 19.79 4.19
CA SER A 426 11.02 21.13 4.77
C SER A 426 11.83 22.06 3.85
N GLY A 427 11.75 23.35 4.13
CA GLY A 427 12.55 24.38 3.48
C GLY A 427 12.15 24.68 2.04
N LYS A 428 13.07 25.28 1.28
CA LYS A 428 12.88 25.68 -0.12
C LYS A 428 13.76 24.84 -1.05
N GLN A 429 13.31 24.63 -2.27
CA GLN A 429 14.09 23.94 -3.30
C GLN A 429 15.47 24.59 -3.48
N THR A 430 16.49 23.75 -3.61
CA THR A 430 17.90 24.17 -3.65
C THR A 430 18.38 24.27 -5.09
N PHE A 431 19.07 25.38 -5.39
CA PHE A 431 19.70 25.65 -6.67
C PHE A 431 21.15 26.08 -6.44
N CYS A 432 22.03 25.76 -7.38
CA CYS A 432 23.38 26.31 -7.42
C CYS A 432 23.47 27.31 -8.56
N VAL A 433 23.59 28.59 -8.21
CA VAL A 433 23.65 29.71 -9.16
C VAL A 433 25.08 30.18 -9.32
N ALA A 434 25.50 30.50 -10.55
CA ALA A 434 26.86 30.93 -10.83
C ALA A 434 27.20 32.20 -10.02
N ASP A 435 28.39 32.20 -9.40
CA ASP A 435 28.92 33.33 -8.65
C ASP A 435 29.36 34.44 -9.62
N ASN A 436 28.37 35.20 -10.12
CA ASN A 436 28.57 36.27 -11.08
C ASN A 436 28.85 37.63 -10.42
N ILE A 437 29.31 37.66 -9.16
CA ILE A 437 29.61 38.90 -8.43
C ILE A 437 30.55 39.79 -9.25
N VAL A 438 31.55 39.21 -9.92
CA VAL A 438 32.48 39.95 -10.79
C VAL A 438 31.76 40.56 -11.99
N GLY A 439 30.85 39.83 -12.64
CA GLY A 439 30.08 40.33 -13.78
C GLY A 439 29.13 41.47 -13.40
N ILE A 440 28.51 41.40 -12.22
CA ILE A 440 27.63 42.44 -11.69
C ILE A 440 28.44 43.70 -11.33
N ILE A 441 29.61 43.54 -10.68
CA ILE A 441 30.49 44.67 -10.35
C ILE A 441 31.02 45.34 -11.62
N VAL A 442 31.51 44.56 -12.60
CA VAL A 442 32.00 45.13 -13.86
C VAL A 442 30.86 45.81 -14.63
N GLY A 443 29.68 45.19 -14.71
CA GLY A 443 28.52 45.77 -15.38
C GLY A 443 28.05 47.08 -14.75
N THR A 444 28.02 47.16 -13.41
CA THR A 444 27.65 48.38 -12.68
C THR A 444 28.70 49.48 -12.84
N VAL A 445 29.99 49.16 -12.73
CA VAL A 445 31.08 50.14 -12.92
C VAL A 445 31.09 50.67 -14.35
N VAL A 446 30.95 49.80 -15.36
CA VAL A 446 30.88 50.22 -16.78
C VAL A 446 29.65 51.09 -17.02
N SER A 447 28.49 50.74 -16.46
CA SER A 447 27.27 51.55 -16.59
C SER A 447 27.42 52.93 -15.94
N LEU A 448 28.01 53.01 -14.75
CA LEU A 448 28.29 54.28 -14.07
C LEU A 448 29.29 55.13 -14.85
N PHE A 449 30.33 54.52 -15.42
CA PHE A 449 31.32 55.21 -16.25
C PHE A 449 30.69 55.77 -17.54
N CYS A 450 29.83 54.99 -18.21
CA CYS A 450 29.08 55.44 -19.38
C CYS A 450 28.14 56.62 -19.03
N LEU A 451 27.43 56.55 -17.90
CA LEU A 451 26.58 57.66 -17.44
C LEU A 451 27.39 58.92 -17.12
N ALA A 452 28.56 58.79 -16.50
CA ALA A 452 29.45 59.91 -16.23
C ALA A 452 29.98 60.54 -17.54
N LEU A 453 30.37 59.73 -18.53
CA LEU A 453 30.79 60.21 -19.85
C LEU A 453 29.67 60.95 -20.57
N ILE A 454 28.44 60.42 -20.55
CA ILE A 454 27.27 61.10 -21.11
C ILE A 454 27.04 62.44 -20.40
N GLY A 455 27.12 62.47 -19.07
CA GLY A 455 27.03 63.71 -18.28
C GLY A 455 28.10 64.74 -18.66
N ILE A 456 29.35 64.32 -18.84
CA ILE A 456 30.46 65.19 -19.28
C ILE A 456 30.22 65.72 -20.69
N LEU A 457 29.77 64.88 -21.62
CA LEU A 457 29.47 65.29 -23.00
C LEU A 457 28.31 66.30 -23.05
N LEU A 458 27.26 66.09 -22.25
CA LEU A 458 26.16 67.04 -22.10
C LEU A 458 26.65 68.37 -21.52
N TRP A 459 27.50 68.34 -20.49
CA TRP A 459 28.09 69.54 -19.90
C TRP A 459 29.00 70.30 -20.89
N LEU A 460 29.84 69.58 -21.64
CA LEU A 460 30.67 70.18 -22.69
C LEU A 460 29.82 70.76 -23.83
N ASN A 461 28.70 70.11 -24.17
CA ASN A 461 27.76 70.62 -25.15
C ASN A 461 27.07 71.89 -24.66
N GLU A 462 26.56 71.92 -23.42
CA GLU A 462 26.03 73.14 -22.82
C GLU A 462 27.06 74.27 -22.80
N LYS A 463 28.31 73.97 -22.43
CA LYS A 463 29.40 74.96 -22.43
C LYS A 463 29.69 75.45 -23.84
N LYS A 464 29.65 74.59 -24.86
CA LYS A 464 29.75 74.96 -26.28
C LYS A 464 28.56 75.83 -26.72
N VAL A 465 27.34 75.50 -26.33
CA VAL A 465 26.11 76.26 -26.65
C VAL A 465 26.16 77.63 -25.97
N LYS A 466 26.49 77.70 -24.68
CA LYS A 466 26.71 78.96 -23.95
C LYS A 466 27.79 79.82 -24.62
N ARG A 467 28.93 79.23 -25.04
CA ARG A 467 29.97 79.93 -25.82
C ARG A 467 29.49 80.40 -27.19
N LYS A 468 28.70 79.60 -27.93
CA LYS A 468 28.09 80.00 -29.21
C LYS A 468 27.08 81.13 -29.02
N ASN A 469 26.25 81.06 -27.98
CA ASN A 469 25.26 82.10 -27.65
C ASN A 469 25.95 83.40 -27.21
N ALA A 470 27.04 83.33 -26.43
CA ALA A 470 27.85 84.49 -26.07
C ALA A 470 28.49 85.15 -27.31
N LYS A 471 29.03 84.36 -28.26
CA LYS A 471 29.53 84.89 -29.55
C LYS A 471 28.42 85.50 -30.40
N LYS A 472 27.22 84.91 -30.40
CA LYS A 472 26.04 85.44 -31.13
C LYS A 472 25.53 86.75 -30.49
N ALA A 473 25.58 86.87 -29.17
CA ALA A 473 25.25 88.10 -28.44
C ALA A 473 26.24 89.23 -28.77
N GLN A 474 27.55 88.92 -28.82
CA GLN A 474 28.59 89.87 -29.25
C GLN A 474 28.38 90.38 -30.69
N ASN A 475 28.01 89.48 -31.62
CA ASN A 475 27.71 89.88 -33.00
C ASN A 475 26.41 90.69 -33.14
N LYS A 476 25.42 90.51 -32.25
CA LYS A 476 24.20 91.34 -32.21
C LYS A 476 24.48 92.75 -31.68
N THR A 477 25.35 92.91 -30.68
CA THR A 477 25.79 94.23 -30.20
C THR A 477 26.65 94.98 -31.22
N GLY A 478 27.39 94.28 -32.10
CA GLY A 478 28.12 94.91 -33.21
C GLY A 478 27.24 95.38 -34.38
N SER A 479 26.04 94.82 -34.54
CA SER A 479 25.10 95.18 -35.62
C SER A 479 24.11 96.30 -35.24
N SER A 480 24.07 96.72 -33.98
CA SER A 480 23.22 97.83 -33.51
C SER A 480 23.90 99.20 -33.55
N PHE A 481 25.21 99.25 -33.83
CA PHE A 481 25.99 100.49 -33.89
C PHE A 481 26.20 101.03 -35.32
N SER A 482 25.70 100.35 -36.36
CA SER A 482 25.87 100.74 -37.78
C SER A 482 24.65 101.42 -38.41
N ARG A 483 23.71 101.94 -37.61
CA ARG A 483 22.46 102.57 -38.11
C ARG A 483 22.08 103.91 -37.47
N LEU A 484 23.03 104.64 -36.88
CA LEU A 484 22.78 105.96 -36.27
C LEU A 484 23.80 107.07 -36.56
N ASP A 485 24.76 106.89 -37.47
CA ASP A 485 25.61 107.98 -37.98
C ASP A 485 25.47 108.09 -39.51
N LYS A 486 24.36 108.68 -39.95
CA LYS A 486 24.22 109.14 -41.34
C LYS A 486 23.27 110.35 -41.39
N ILE A 487 23.61 111.40 -40.64
CA ILE A 487 23.04 112.74 -40.79
C ILE A 487 24.16 113.77 -40.58
N ASP A 488 24.28 114.69 -41.56
CA ASP A 488 25.07 115.93 -41.59
C ASP A 488 26.61 115.81 -41.78
N LYS A 489 27.31 116.62 -42.57
CA LYS A 489 27.04 117.69 -43.56
C LYS A 489 28.41 118.08 -44.16
N LEU A 490 28.37 118.58 -45.41
CA LEU A 490 29.29 119.53 -46.07
C LEU A 490 30.76 119.15 -46.28
#